data_AF-A0A2C6AED2-F1
#
_entry.id   AF-A0A2C6AED2-F1
#
_cell.length_a   1.000
_cell.length_b   1.000
_cell.length_c   1.000
_cell.angle_alpha   90.00
_cell.angle_beta   90.00
_cell.angle_gamma   90.00
#
_symmetry.space_group_name_H-M   'P 1'
#
loop_
_entity.id
_entity.type
_entity.pdbx_description
1 polymer ?
#
loop_
_entity_poly.entity_id
_entity_poly.type
_entity_poly.pdbx_seq_one_letter_code
_entity_poly.pdbx_strand_id
1 'polypeptide(L)'
;MTVVASNAVPLPSLVHHGRRHVPALNAIPRNEDPASHVAYVWDEVLGALAAPGAAVSVVAVGGSCELVTAFLDDAANWAVWGARLSSILLLGHVYPDDGLTNPAFKDFFAKRARAYLVSDQPLDTPLAPPTGNDYEGIPSLGCPCYSSSEPHHIELIPVRALAPAMAYVEAAATTPGFENPPIVVAERRRPDQVPEHEVAWDDVPEHEKPSVSLAPRLSMWEQDEQGETTGEVPSDW
;
A
#
# COMPACT_ATOMS: atom_id res chain seq x y z
N MET A 1 6.71 17.11 8.33
CA MET A 1 5.91 16.22 9.21
C MET A 1 4.46 16.33 8.75
N THR A 2 3.81 15.25 8.32
CA THR A 2 2.42 15.27 7.83
C THR A 2 1.44 15.63 8.96
N VAL A 3 0.20 16.03 8.63
CA VAL A 3 -0.84 16.32 9.64
C VAL A 3 -1.06 15.09 10.56
N VAL A 4 -1.06 13.89 9.98
CA VAL A 4 -1.18 12.63 10.74
C VAL A 4 -0.01 12.43 11.70
N ALA A 5 1.23 12.58 11.21
CA ALA A 5 2.43 12.48 12.05
C ALA A 5 2.48 13.57 13.13
N SER A 6 1.89 14.74 12.86
CA SER A 6 1.77 15.84 13.82
C SER A 6 0.84 15.51 14.98
N ASN A 7 -0.23 14.76 14.71
CA ASN A 7 -1.18 14.31 15.72
C ASN A 7 -0.67 13.10 16.52
N ALA A 8 0.30 12.35 15.99
CA ALA A 8 0.90 11.20 16.67
C ALA A 8 1.98 11.59 17.69
N VAL A 9 2.40 12.86 17.74
CA VAL A 9 3.35 13.32 18.77
C VAL A 9 2.62 13.43 20.11
N PRO A 10 3.08 12.74 21.17
CA PRO A 10 2.46 12.83 22.49
C PRO A 10 2.36 14.29 22.93
N LEU A 11 1.15 14.74 23.24
CA LEU A 11 0.93 16.08 23.78
C LEU A 11 1.14 16.05 25.30
N PRO A 12 1.66 17.14 25.91
CA PRO A 12 1.91 17.19 27.36
C PRO A 12 0.68 16.94 28.24
N SER A 13 -0.54 17.11 27.72
CA SER A 13 -1.79 16.76 28.42
C SER A 13 -2.94 16.54 27.43
N LEU A 14 -4.01 15.88 27.90
CA LEU A 14 -5.27 15.67 27.15
C LEU A 14 -6.03 16.97 26.81
N VAL A 15 -5.69 18.09 27.45
CA VAL A 15 -6.30 19.41 27.21
C VAL A 15 -5.40 20.31 26.36
N HIS A 16 -4.24 19.83 25.93
CA HIS A 16 -3.39 20.61 25.06
C HIS A 16 -4.04 20.71 23.67
N HIS A 17 -4.26 21.93 23.20
CA HIS A 17 -4.67 22.13 21.82
C HIS A 17 -3.55 21.56 20.93
N GLY A 18 -3.88 20.54 20.13
CA GLY A 18 -2.92 19.91 19.23
C GLY A 18 -2.22 20.91 18.32
N ARG A 19 -1.23 20.43 17.56
CA ARG A 19 -0.47 21.30 16.65
C ARG A 19 -1.38 21.82 15.53
N ARG A 20 -1.76 23.09 15.62
CA ARG A 20 -2.58 23.76 14.60
C ARG A 20 -1.80 23.90 13.30
N HIS A 21 -2.37 23.44 12.20
CA HIS A 21 -1.87 23.77 10.87
C HIS A 21 -2.06 25.28 10.63
N VAL A 22 -0.95 26.01 10.40
CA VAL A 22 -0.94 27.41 10.02
C VAL A 22 -0.41 27.48 8.59
N PRO A 23 -1.27 27.66 7.57
CA PRO A 23 -0.85 27.61 6.16
C PRO A 23 0.34 28.53 5.86
N ALA A 24 0.35 29.75 6.42
CA ALA A 24 1.45 30.71 6.22
C ALA A 24 2.84 30.23 6.72
N LEU A 25 2.88 29.24 7.61
CA LEU A 25 4.13 28.70 8.17
C LEU A 25 4.42 27.27 7.71
N ASN A 26 3.37 26.49 7.46
CA ASN A 26 3.45 25.04 7.28
C ASN A 26 3.11 24.57 5.86
N ALA A 27 2.54 25.44 5.02
CA ALA A 27 2.22 25.11 3.64
C ALA A 27 3.31 25.62 2.69
N ILE A 28 3.69 24.76 1.74
CA ILE A 28 4.54 25.15 0.62
C ILE A 28 3.61 25.43 -0.56
N PRO A 29 3.68 26.62 -1.18
CA PRO A 29 2.83 26.94 -2.32
C PRO A 29 2.90 25.86 -3.42
N ARG A 30 1.73 25.46 -3.94
CA ARG A 30 1.53 24.39 -4.93
C ARG A 30 1.94 22.99 -4.47
N ASN A 31 2.27 22.81 -3.20
CA ASN A 31 2.67 21.55 -2.59
C ASN A 31 1.95 21.36 -1.23
N GLU A 32 0.72 21.88 -1.13
CA GLU A 32 -0.07 21.90 0.10
C GLU A 32 -0.61 20.52 0.48
N ASP A 33 -0.85 19.69 -0.53
CA ASP A 33 -1.36 18.33 -0.40
C ASP A 33 -0.61 17.36 -1.35
N PRO A 34 -0.74 16.04 -1.14
CA PRO A 34 -0.01 15.06 -1.95
C PRO A 34 -0.31 15.09 -3.45
N ALA A 35 -1.54 15.39 -3.87
CA ALA A 35 -1.90 15.45 -5.29
C ALA A 35 -1.30 16.71 -5.94
N SER A 36 -1.38 17.86 -5.24
CA SER A 36 -0.72 19.10 -5.66
C SER A 36 0.80 18.91 -5.79
N HIS A 37 1.41 18.17 -4.85
CA HIS A 37 2.85 17.85 -4.92
C HIS A 37 3.21 17.02 -6.16
N VAL A 38 2.42 15.99 -6.49
CA VAL A 38 2.63 15.21 -7.71
C VAL A 38 2.55 16.13 -8.93
N ALA A 39 1.47 16.90 -9.07
CA ALA A 39 1.33 17.84 -10.18
C ALA A 39 2.52 18.80 -10.30
N TYR A 40 2.99 19.37 -9.18
CA TYR A 40 4.16 20.24 -9.17
C TYR A 40 5.45 19.54 -9.66
N VAL A 41 5.69 18.29 -9.25
CA VAL A 41 6.86 17.53 -9.72
C VAL A 41 6.81 17.31 -11.24
N TRP A 42 5.64 16.97 -11.78
CA TRP A 42 5.51 16.78 -13.22
C TRP A 42 5.63 18.12 -13.98
N ASP A 43 4.85 19.12 -13.60
CA ASP A 43 4.75 20.36 -14.37
C ASP A 43 6.00 21.24 -14.27
N GLU A 44 6.57 21.37 -13.08
CA GLU A 44 7.68 22.30 -12.82
C GLU A 44 9.03 21.57 -12.80
N VAL A 45 9.15 20.49 -12.03
CA VAL A 45 10.45 19.84 -11.81
C VAL A 45 10.88 19.08 -13.06
N LEU A 46 10.04 18.19 -13.59
CA LEU A 46 10.35 17.48 -14.83
C LEU A 46 10.35 18.43 -16.03
N GLY A 47 9.44 19.41 -16.08
CA GLY A 47 9.45 20.45 -17.10
C GLY A 47 10.77 21.22 -17.20
N ALA A 48 11.39 21.53 -16.06
CA ALA A 48 12.65 22.26 -16.01
C ALA A 48 13.91 21.38 -16.12
N LEU A 49 13.89 20.17 -15.56
CA LEU A 49 15.08 19.33 -15.43
C LEU A 49 15.19 18.23 -16.48
N ALA A 50 14.08 17.76 -17.04
CA ALA A 50 14.12 16.71 -18.06
C ALA A 50 14.27 17.34 -19.44
N ALA A 51 15.20 16.82 -20.26
CA ALA A 51 15.33 17.25 -21.65
C ALA A 51 14.00 17.02 -22.41
N PRO A 52 13.64 17.86 -23.39
CA PRO A 52 12.33 17.78 -24.06
C PRO A 52 11.97 16.42 -24.67
N GLY A 53 12.97 15.64 -25.09
CA GLY A 53 12.81 14.28 -25.63
C GLY A 53 13.19 13.15 -24.67
N ALA A 54 13.46 13.46 -23.39
CA ALA A 54 13.81 12.43 -22.41
C ALA A 54 12.59 11.54 -22.13
N ALA A 55 12.81 10.23 -22.18
CA ALA A 55 11.88 9.24 -21.70
C ALA A 55 11.90 9.20 -20.16
N VAL A 56 10.73 9.00 -19.56
CA VAL A 56 10.53 9.00 -18.11
C VAL A 56 10.02 7.63 -17.67
N SER A 57 10.77 6.99 -16.77
CA SER A 57 10.28 5.82 -16.02
C SER A 57 9.80 6.29 -14.65
N VAL A 58 8.63 5.82 -14.21
CA VAL A 58 8.08 6.20 -12.90
C VAL A 58 8.24 5.04 -11.93
N VAL A 59 8.70 5.33 -10.71
CA VAL A 59 8.71 4.38 -9.60
C VAL A 59 7.92 5.01 -8.45
N ALA A 60 6.83 4.38 -8.06
CA ALA A 60 5.96 4.83 -6.98
C ALA A 60 5.90 3.79 -5.86
N VAL A 61 5.71 4.25 -4.63
CA VAL A 61 5.67 3.40 -3.43
C VAL A 61 4.45 3.76 -2.57
N GLY A 62 3.69 2.75 -2.15
CA GLY A 62 2.52 2.90 -1.28
C GLY A 62 1.48 3.86 -1.84
N GLY A 63 1.03 4.83 -1.04
CA GLY A 63 0.00 5.78 -1.44
C GLY A 63 0.35 6.65 -2.66
N SER A 64 1.64 6.80 -3.00
CA SER A 64 2.02 7.53 -4.21
C SER A 64 1.65 6.78 -5.50
N CYS A 65 1.43 5.47 -5.43
CA CYS A 65 0.94 4.69 -6.57
C CYS A 65 -0.40 5.24 -7.08
N GLU A 66 -1.35 5.49 -6.17
CA GLU A 66 -2.66 6.07 -6.51
C GLU A 66 -2.55 7.49 -7.06
N LEU A 67 -1.74 8.33 -6.42
CA LEU A 67 -1.63 9.74 -6.81
C LEU A 67 -1.05 9.89 -8.22
N VAL A 68 -0.05 9.05 -8.56
CA VAL A 68 0.55 9.05 -9.90
C VAL A 68 -0.41 8.50 -10.94
N THR A 69 -1.11 7.40 -10.65
CA THR A 69 -2.07 6.85 -11.62
C THR A 69 -3.24 7.79 -11.84
N ALA A 70 -3.76 8.43 -10.80
CA ALA A 70 -4.80 9.45 -10.91
C ALA A 70 -4.32 10.68 -11.71
N PHE A 71 -3.09 11.14 -11.48
CA PHE A 71 -2.51 12.24 -12.25
C PHE A 71 -2.41 11.91 -13.75
N LEU A 72 -1.97 10.69 -14.09
CA LEU A 72 -1.80 10.26 -15.48
C LEU A 72 -3.10 9.82 -16.17
N ASP A 73 -4.15 9.50 -15.40
CA ASP A 73 -5.48 9.26 -15.96
C ASP A 73 -6.09 10.53 -16.54
N ASP A 74 -5.80 11.71 -15.97
CA ASP A 74 -6.26 12.97 -16.53
C ASP A 74 -5.78 13.16 -17.99
N ALA A 75 -6.74 13.44 -18.89
CA ALA A 75 -6.48 13.49 -20.32
C ALA A 75 -5.50 14.60 -20.73
N ALA A 76 -5.47 15.74 -20.01
CA ALA A 76 -4.56 16.83 -20.31
C ALA A 76 -3.13 16.46 -19.89
N ASN A 77 -2.96 15.86 -18.72
CA ASN A 77 -1.67 15.35 -18.26
C ASN A 77 -1.15 14.23 -19.17
N TRP A 78 -2.02 13.30 -19.55
CA TRP A 78 -1.68 12.22 -20.47
C TRP A 78 -1.23 12.72 -21.83
N ALA A 79 -1.87 13.76 -22.37
CA ALA A 79 -1.49 14.34 -23.65
C ALA A 79 -0.06 14.93 -23.64
N VAL A 80 0.39 15.43 -22.48
CA VAL A 80 1.75 15.97 -22.31
C VAL A 80 2.78 14.85 -22.07
N TRP A 81 2.45 13.88 -21.21
CA TRP A 81 3.43 12.95 -20.67
C TRP A 81 3.39 11.54 -21.26
N GLY A 82 2.24 11.10 -21.79
CA GLY A 82 2.02 9.72 -22.23
C GLY A 82 3.04 9.26 -23.27
N ALA A 83 3.37 10.11 -24.25
CA ALA A 83 4.37 9.80 -25.27
C ALA A 83 5.81 9.74 -24.75
N ARG A 84 6.08 10.32 -23.58
CA ARG A 84 7.40 10.34 -22.93
C ARG A 84 7.57 9.22 -21.92
N LEU A 85 6.51 8.52 -21.54
CA LEU A 85 6.59 7.45 -20.55
C LEU A 85 7.17 6.17 -21.14
N SER A 86 8.20 5.63 -20.50
CA SER A 86 8.75 4.32 -20.84
C SER A 86 8.02 3.19 -20.10
N SER A 87 7.82 3.37 -18.78
CA SER A 87 7.22 2.38 -17.87
C SER A 87 6.77 3.01 -16.55
N ILE A 88 5.91 2.28 -15.83
CA ILE A 88 5.49 2.60 -14.46
C ILE A 88 5.74 1.38 -13.57
N LEU A 89 6.47 1.55 -12.48
CA LEU A 89 6.69 0.54 -11.47
C LEU A 89 6.01 0.94 -10.17
N LEU A 90 5.08 0.13 -9.69
CA LEU A 90 4.31 0.39 -8.48
C LEU A 90 4.68 -0.59 -7.36
N LEU A 91 5.14 -0.08 -6.23
CA LEU A 91 5.58 -0.89 -5.09
C LEU A 91 4.54 -0.76 -3.96
N GLY A 92 3.77 -1.82 -3.72
CA GLY A 92 2.63 -1.83 -2.80
C GLY A 92 1.36 -1.20 -3.38
N HIS A 93 1.08 -1.45 -4.66
CA HIS A 93 -0.17 -1.00 -5.31
C HIS A 93 -1.37 -1.81 -4.82
N VAL A 94 -2.45 -1.14 -4.42
CA VAL A 94 -3.66 -1.79 -3.90
C VAL A 94 -4.95 -1.20 -4.47
N TYR A 95 -4.84 -0.24 -5.40
CA TYR A 95 -5.99 0.50 -5.91
C TYR A 95 -6.48 -0.13 -7.21
N PRO A 96 -7.74 -0.60 -7.27
CA PRO A 96 -8.32 -1.13 -8.49
C PRO A 96 -8.34 -0.11 -9.64
N ASP A 97 -8.40 -0.62 -10.87
CA ASP A 97 -8.39 0.20 -12.09
C ASP A 97 -9.78 0.67 -12.55
N ASP A 98 -10.81 0.40 -11.74
CA ASP A 98 -12.21 0.75 -12.01
C ASP A 98 -12.48 2.26 -12.00
N GLY A 99 -11.71 3.00 -11.21
CA GLY A 99 -11.71 4.46 -11.18
C GLY A 99 -10.97 5.13 -12.34
N LEU A 100 -10.19 4.38 -13.13
CA LEU A 100 -9.45 4.93 -14.27
C LEU A 100 -10.37 5.08 -15.49
N THR A 101 -10.39 6.28 -16.07
CA THR A 101 -11.33 6.66 -17.13
C THR A 101 -10.67 6.84 -18.49
N ASN A 102 -9.35 7.05 -18.54
CA ASN A 102 -8.62 7.31 -19.78
C ASN A 102 -8.19 6.00 -20.47
N PRO A 103 -8.78 5.65 -21.63
CA PRO A 103 -8.52 4.37 -22.26
C PRO A 103 -7.09 4.22 -22.77
N ALA A 104 -6.46 5.33 -23.19
CA ALA A 104 -5.08 5.30 -23.66
C ALA A 104 -4.11 5.06 -22.49
N PHE A 105 -4.40 5.66 -21.33
CA PHE A 105 -3.66 5.39 -20.11
C PHE A 105 -3.86 3.95 -19.66
N LYS A 106 -5.09 3.42 -19.63
CA LYS A 106 -5.37 2.03 -19.26
C LYS A 106 -4.64 1.02 -20.16
N ASP A 107 -4.61 1.24 -21.47
CA ASP A 107 -3.86 0.39 -22.40
C ASP A 107 -2.35 0.42 -22.09
N PHE A 108 -1.79 1.61 -21.89
CA PHE A 108 -0.40 1.76 -21.46
C PHE A 108 -0.14 1.08 -20.13
N PHE A 109 -1.03 1.25 -19.15
CA PHE A 109 -0.87 0.74 -17.80
C PHE A 109 -0.85 -0.80 -17.78
N ALA A 110 -1.73 -1.46 -18.54
CA ALA A 110 -1.71 -2.92 -18.68
C ALA A 110 -0.43 -3.44 -19.35
N LYS A 111 0.08 -2.72 -20.36
CA LYS A 111 1.22 -3.16 -21.19
C LYS A 111 2.58 -2.75 -20.66
N ARG A 112 2.68 -1.65 -19.91
CA ARG A 112 3.94 -1.00 -19.55
C ARG A 112 4.03 -0.58 -18.09
N ALA A 113 3.08 -1.00 -17.26
CA ALA A 113 3.22 -0.92 -15.81
C ALA A 113 3.45 -2.29 -15.18
N ARG A 114 4.11 -2.34 -14.04
CA ARG A 114 4.29 -3.55 -13.21
C ARG A 114 4.07 -3.19 -11.76
N ALA A 115 3.43 -4.07 -11.00
CA ALA A 115 3.30 -3.92 -9.56
C ALA A 115 4.04 -5.03 -8.79
N TYR A 116 4.65 -4.66 -7.66
CA TYR A 116 5.07 -5.58 -6.61
C TYR A 116 4.13 -5.45 -5.41
N LEU A 117 3.52 -6.55 -4.99
CA LEU A 117 2.58 -6.57 -3.86
C LEU A 117 3.26 -7.12 -2.60
N VAL A 118 2.73 -6.75 -1.44
CA VAL A 118 3.06 -7.40 -0.16
C VAL A 118 2.66 -8.87 -0.27
N SER A 119 3.63 -9.77 -0.14
CA SER A 119 3.43 -11.20 -0.31
C SER A 119 4.58 -11.99 0.33
N ASP A 120 4.25 -13.14 0.89
CA ASP A 120 5.19 -14.11 1.45
C ASP A 120 5.77 -15.06 0.38
N GLN A 121 5.24 -15.03 -0.85
CA GLN A 121 5.69 -15.87 -1.95
C GLN A 121 7.13 -15.49 -2.36
N PRO A 122 7.88 -16.41 -2.97
CA PRO A 122 9.20 -16.09 -3.52
C PRO A 122 9.15 -14.83 -4.42
N LEU A 123 10.22 -14.04 -4.39
CA LEU A 123 10.34 -12.82 -5.18
C LEU A 123 10.09 -13.12 -6.66
N ASP A 124 9.40 -12.21 -7.35
CA ASP A 124 8.99 -12.35 -8.76
C ASP A 124 8.00 -13.47 -9.08
N THR A 125 7.39 -14.11 -8.07
CA THR A 125 6.26 -15.02 -8.31
C THR A 125 5.11 -14.22 -8.93
N PRO A 126 4.57 -14.60 -10.12
CA PRO A 126 3.41 -13.94 -10.71
C PRO A 126 2.17 -14.14 -9.83
N LEU A 127 1.51 -13.05 -9.45
CA LEU A 127 0.35 -13.08 -8.55
C LEU A 127 -0.97 -12.81 -9.27
N ALA A 128 -1.01 -11.82 -10.17
CA ALA A 128 -2.26 -11.47 -10.86
C ALA A 128 -2.00 -10.78 -12.21
N PRO A 129 -2.70 -11.18 -13.29
CA PRO A 129 -2.75 -10.40 -14.53
C PRO A 129 -3.42 -9.04 -14.30
N PRO A 130 -3.40 -8.12 -15.29
CA PRO A 130 -4.09 -6.82 -15.18
C PRO A 130 -5.56 -6.92 -14.75
N THR A 131 -6.22 -8.03 -15.12
CA THR A 131 -7.62 -8.34 -14.78
C THR A 131 -7.82 -8.87 -13.36
N GLY A 132 -6.78 -8.90 -12.53
CA GLY A 132 -6.86 -9.45 -11.18
C GLY A 132 -6.74 -10.97 -11.12
N ASN A 133 -6.79 -11.48 -9.90
CA ASN A 133 -6.77 -12.91 -9.58
C ASN A 133 -7.67 -13.18 -8.37
N ASP A 134 -8.89 -13.64 -8.65
CA ASP A 134 -9.89 -13.97 -7.63
C ASP A 134 -9.41 -15.04 -6.64
N TYR A 135 -8.55 -15.97 -7.07
CA TYR A 135 -8.05 -17.04 -6.20
C TYR A 135 -7.15 -16.54 -5.08
N GLU A 136 -6.41 -15.45 -5.31
CA GLU A 136 -5.56 -14.78 -4.32
C GLU A 136 -6.25 -13.54 -3.71
N GLY A 137 -7.52 -13.29 -4.06
CA GLY A 137 -8.27 -12.11 -3.61
C GLY A 137 -7.71 -10.79 -4.14
N ILE A 138 -6.99 -10.83 -5.28
CA ILE A 138 -6.37 -9.64 -5.88
C ILE A 138 -7.35 -9.06 -6.91
N PRO A 139 -7.86 -7.83 -6.73
CA PRO A 139 -8.77 -7.22 -7.69
C PRO A 139 -8.07 -6.87 -9.01
N SER A 140 -8.84 -6.41 -10.00
CA SER A 140 -8.30 -5.81 -11.23
C SER A 140 -7.48 -4.57 -10.89
N LEU A 141 -6.18 -4.74 -10.74
CA LEU A 141 -5.25 -3.64 -10.44
C LEU A 141 -4.75 -2.93 -11.70
N GLY A 142 -5.16 -3.36 -12.89
CA GLY A 142 -4.87 -2.71 -14.17
C GLY A 142 -3.47 -2.99 -14.73
N CYS A 143 -2.60 -3.68 -14.00
CA CYS A 143 -1.27 -4.09 -14.47
C CYS A 143 -0.84 -5.45 -13.87
N PRO A 144 0.14 -6.14 -14.47
CA PRO A 144 0.67 -7.39 -13.94
C PRO A 144 1.30 -7.20 -12.55
N CYS A 145 0.92 -8.06 -11.62
CA CYS A 145 1.34 -8.03 -10.22
C CYS A 145 2.24 -9.22 -9.88
N TYR A 146 3.30 -8.94 -9.13
CA TYR A 146 4.30 -9.92 -8.70
C TYR A 146 4.53 -9.86 -7.19
N SER A 147 5.02 -10.97 -6.63
CA SER A 147 5.42 -11.01 -5.22
C SER A 147 6.69 -10.21 -4.99
N SER A 148 6.67 -9.39 -3.93
CA SER A 148 7.86 -8.71 -3.40
C SER A 148 8.70 -9.57 -2.45
N SER A 149 8.21 -10.74 -2.04
CA SER A 149 8.76 -11.52 -0.92
C SER A 149 8.82 -10.74 0.41
N GLU A 150 8.08 -9.63 0.52
CA GLU A 150 7.90 -8.85 1.73
C GLU A 150 6.49 -9.09 2.29
N PRO A 151 6.35 -9.79 3.43
CA PRO A 151 5.05 -10.20 3.94
C PRO A 151 4.27 -9.11 4.67
N HIS A 152 4.89 -8.01 5.12
CA HIS A 152 4.20 -7.06 6.00
C HIS A 152 4.36 -5.59 5.64
N HIS A 153 5.52 -5.18 5.12
CA HIS A 153 5.86 -3.75 5.05
C HIS A 153 6.05 -3.27 3.62
N ILE A 154 5.11 -2.47 3.11
CA ILE A 154 5.20 -1.86 1.77
C ILE A 154 6.51 -1.09 1.61
N GLU A 155 6.96 -0.40 2.65
CA GLU A 155 8.17 0.41 2.67
C GLU A 155 9.46 -0.42 2.50
N LEU A 156 9.41 -1.74 2.73
CA LEU A 156 10.53 -2.66 2.53
C LEU A 156 10.53 -3.34 1.15
N ILE A 157 9.44 -3.24 0.39
CA ILE A 157 9.37 -3.74 -0.99
C ILE A 157 10.51 -3.18 -1.86
N PRO A 158 10.82 -1.86 -1.87
CA PRO A 158 11.91 -1.34 -2.69
C PRO A 158 13.27 -1.95 -2.37
N VAL A 159 13.51 -2.34 -1.11
CA VAL A 159 14.76 -2.97 -0.69
C VAL A 159 14.80 -4.43 -1.14
N ARG A 160 13.71 -5.17 -0.94
CA ARG A 160 13.61 -6.61 -1.27
C ARG A 160 13.62 -6.86 -2.77
N ALA A 161 12.86 -6.06 -3.51
CA ALA A 161 12.68 -6.20 -4.95
C ALA A 161 13.62 -5.32 -5.77
N LEU A 162 14.61 -4.64 -5.16
CA LEU A 162 15.46 -3.64 -5.83
C LEU A 162 16.03 -4.13 -7.16
N ALA A 163 16.68 -5.30 -7.15
CA ALA A 163 17.36 -5.83 -8.31
C ALA A 163 16.40 -6.12 -9.48
N PRO A 164 15.34 -6.93 -9.32
CA PRO A 164 14.40 -7.18 -10.42
C PRO A 164 13.55 -5.95 -10.79
N ALA A 165 13.23 -5.08 -9.83
CA ALA A 165 12.57 -3.81 -10.08
C ALA A 165 13.38 -2.91 -11.03
N MET A 166 14.68 -2.76 -10.77
CA MET A 166 15.55 -1.94 -11.62
C MET A 166 15.82 -2.61 -12.97
N ALA A 167 15.95 -3.94 -13.00
CA ALA A 167 16.07 -4.68 -14.25
C ALA A 167 14.83 -4.50 -15.15
N TYR A 168 13.63 -4.46 -14.56
CA TYR A 168 12.40 -4.14 -15.29
C TYR A 168 12.42 -2.74 -15.88
N VAL A 169 12.76 -1.74 -15.06
CA VAL A 169 12.82 -0.33 -15.48
C VAL A 169 13.84 -0.14 -16.61
N GLU A 170 15.01 -0.76 -16.50
CA GLU A 170 16.05 -0.73 -17.52
C GLU A 170 15.58 -1.41 -18.81
N ALA A 171 14.99 -2.61 -18.72
CA ALA A 171 14.48 -3.33 -19.88
C ALA A 171 13.42 -2.51 -20.63
N ALA A 172 12.49 -1.89 -19.91
CA ALA A 172 11.43 -1.08 -20.51
C ALA A 172 11.95 0.23 -21.14
N ALA A 173 13.02 0.80 -20.58
CA ALA A 173 13.64 2.01 -21.11
C ALA A 173 14.53 1.73 -22.34
N THR A 174 15.19 0.58 -22.39
CA THR A 174 16.19 0.25 -23.43
C THR A 174 15.64 -0.57 -24.58
N THR A 175 14.47 -1.21 -24.42
CA THR A 175 13.85 -2.05 -25.46
C THR A 175 12.79 -1.26 -26.24
N PRO A 176 12.98 -0.99 -27.53
CA PRO A 176 11.97 -0.32 -28.36
C PRO A 176 10.68 -1.14 -28.40
N GLY A 177 9.54 -0.48 -28.18
CA GLY A 177 8.25 -1.17 -28.23
C GLY A 177 8.03 -2.20 -27.12
N PHE A 178 8.82 -2.16 -26.02
CA PHE A 178 8.62 -3.01 -24.84
C PHE A 178 7.14 -3.10 -24.42
N GLU A 179 6.67 -4.31 -24.18
CA GLU A 179 5.42 -4.61 -23.50
C GLU A 179 5.70 -5.72 -22.48
N ASN A 180 4.93 -5.73 -21.40
CA ASN A 180 5.01 -6.76 -20.39
C ASN A 180 4.79 -8.14 -21.02
N PRO A 181 5.62 -9.14 -20.69
CA PRO A 181 5.35 -10.49 -21.13
C PRO A 181 4.02 -10.98 -20.54
N PRO A 182 3.28 -11.86 -21.24
CA PRO A 182 2.11 -12.52 -20.68
C PRO A 182 2.48 -13.22 -19.38
N ILE A 183 1.69 -13.00 -18.34
CA ILE A 183 1.90 -13.67 -17.06
C ILE A 183 0.95 -14.86 -16.95
N VAL A 184 1.50 -15.99 -16.51
CA VAL A 184 0.73 -17.19 -16.19
C VAL A 184 0.81 -17.34 -14.68
N VAL A 185 -0.31 -17.11 -14.01
CA VAL A 185 -0.41 -17.35 -12.57
C VAL A 185 -0.65 -18.84 -12.37
N ALA A 186 0.23 -19.49 -11.61
CA ALA A 186 0.01 -20.88 -11.24
C ALA A 186 -1.19 -20.95 -10.31
N GLU A 187 -2.19 -21.76 -10.65
CA GLU A 187 -3.32 -21.99 -9.76
C GLU A 187 -2.81 -22.57 -8.43
N ARG A 188 -3.00 -21.82 -7.35
CA ARG A 188 -2.75 -22.32 -6.01
C ARG A 188 -3.85 -23.31 -5.67
N ARG A 189 -3.45 -24.52 -5.27
CA ARG A 189 -4.38 -25.49 -4.73
C ARG A 189 -4.95 -24.92 -3.44
N ARG A 190 -6.24 -24.57 -3.46
CA ARG A 190 -6.93 -24.02 -2.30
C ARG A 190 -6.80 -25.00 -1.11
N PRO A 191 -6.59 -24.49 0.12
CA PRO A 191 -6.62 -25.30 1.33
C PRO A 191 -7.95 -26.04 1.52
N ASP A 192 -9.05 -25.62 0.89
CA ASP A 192 -10.33 -26.34 0.84
C ASP A 192 -10.23 -27.75 0.19
N GLN A 193 -9.10 -28.10 -0.44
CA GLN A 193 -8.77 -29.44 -0.94
C GLN A 193 -7.90 -30.26 0.02
N VAL A 194 -7.44 -29.66 1.11
CA VAL A 194 -7.11 -30.38 2.34
C VAL A 194 -8.42 -30.37 3.14
N PRO A 195 -8.91 -31.50 3.66
CA PRO A 195 -10.09 -31.47 4.51
C PRO A 195 -9.72 -30.74 5.81
N GLU A 196 -9.84 -29.41 5.80
CA GLU A 196 -10.10 -28.65 7.01
C GLU A 196 -11.35 -29.30 7.60
N HIS A 197 -11.20 -29.89 8.78
CA HIS A 197 -12.36 -30.28 9.54
C HIS A 197 -12.98 -28.96 10.03
N GLU A 198 -13.72 -28.28 9.14
CA GLU A 198 -14.67 -27.25 9.53
C GLU A 198 -15.73 -27.96 10.37
N VAL A 199 -15.44 -28.10 11.66
CA VAL A 199 -16.46 -28.49 12.63
C VAL A 199 -17.44 -27.34 12.63
N ALA A 200 -18.67 -27.59 12.17
CA ALA A 200 -19.71 -26.57 12.18
C ALA A 200 -19.79 -25.99 13.60
N TRP A 201 -20.06 -24.69 13.74
CA TRP A 201 -20.10 -24.04 15.06
C TRP A 201 -21.04 -24.74 16.05
N ASP A 202 -22.10 -25.37 15.52
CA ASP A 202 -23.06 -26.16 16.29
C ASP A 202 -22.50 -27.51 16.79
N ASP A 203 -21.48 -28.05 16.14
CA ASP A 203 -20.81 -29.31 16.47
C ASP A 203 -19.62 -29.11 17.41
N VAL A 204 -19.18 -27.87 17.65
CA VAL A 204 -18.15 -27.55 18.67
C VAL A 204 -18.74 -27.83 20.06
N PRO A 205 -18.08 -28.64 20.91
CA PRO A 205 -18.53 -28.87 22.27
C PRO A 205 -18.65 -27.56 23.06
N GLU A 206 -19.73 -27.40 23.83
CA GLU A 206 -20.05 -26.13 24.51
C GLU A 206 -18.95 -25.62 25.46
N HIS A 207 -18.13 -26.52 26.00
CA HIS A 207 -17.01 -26.18 26.89
C HIS A 207 -15.79 -25.59 26.14
N GLU A 208 -15.72 -25.76 24.82
CA GLU A 208 -14.70 -25.18 23.96
C GLU A 208 -15.16 -23.85 23.36
N LYS A 209 -16.46 -23.54 23.43
CA LYS A 209 -16.99 -22.26 22.98
C LYS A 209 -16.60 -21.15 23.96
N PRO A 210 -16.17 -19.97 23.46
CA PRO A 210 -15.90 -18.82 24.31
C PRO A 210 -17.18 -18.40 25.02
N SER A 211 -17.15 -18.36 26.35
CA SER A 211 -18.30 -17.93 27.15
C SER A 211 -18.29 -16.41 27.33
N VAL A 212 -19.42 -15.78 27.09
CA VAL A 212 -19.65 -14.38 27.46
C VAL A 212 -20.47 -14.38 28.75
N SER A 213 -19.88 -13.88 29.83
CA SER A 213 -20.60 -13.61 31.06
C SER A 213 -20.84 -12.11 31.21
N LEU A 214 -22.05 -11.74 31.61
CA LEU A 214 -22.38 -10.36 31.96
C LEU A 214 -21.99 -10.15 33.42
N ALA A 215 -20.93 -9.38 33.66
CA ALA A 215 -20.64 -8.89 35.00
C ALA A 215 -21.73 -7.89 35.43
N PRO A 216 -22.31 -8.01 36.63
CA PRO A 216 -23.21 -6.99 37.17
C PRO A 216 -22.49 -5.64 37.21
N ARG A 217 -23.14 -4.58 36.73
CA ARG A 217 -22.60 -3.21 36.58
C ARG A 217 -22.03 -2.57 37.86
N LEU A 218 -22.14 -3.23 39.01
CA LEU A 218 -21.76 -2.68 40.31
C LEU A 218 -20.38 -3.12 40.82
N SER A 219 -19.67 -4.07 40.20
CA SER A 219 -18.39 -4.55 40.74
C SER A 219 -17.13 -4.04 40.02
N MET A 220 -17.27 -3.20 38.99
CA MET A 220 -16.10 -2.74 38.22
C MET A 220 -15.27 -1.66 38.93
N TRP A 221 -15.75 -1.12 40.06
CA TRP A 221 -15.06 -0.10 40.86
C TRP A 221 -14.62 -0.59 42.25
N GLU A 222 -14.99 -1.80 42.68
CA GLU A 222 -14.54 -2.38 43.96
C GLU A 222 -13.26 -3.23 43.82
N GLN A 223 -12.80 -3.48 42.59
CA GLN A 223 -11.55 -4.22 42.35
C GLN A 223 -10.28 -3.36 42.40
N ASP A 224 -10.41 -2.03 42.35
CA ASP A 224 -9.26 -1.11 42.45
C ASP A 224 -8.89 -0.78 43.91
N GLU A 225 -9.80 -0.93 44.88
CA GLU A 225 -9.51 -0.61 46.30
C GLU A 225 -8.88 -1.78 47.09
N GLN A 226 -8.80 -2.99 46.53
CA GLN A 226 -8.17 -4.15 47.20
C GLN A 226 -6.73 -4.42 46.75
N GLY A 227 -6.16 -3.57 45.88
CA GLY A 227 -4.77 -3.66 45.41
C GLY A 227 -3.72 -2.97 46.30
N GLU A 228 -4.12 -2.20 47.31
CA GLU A 228 -3.22 -1.35 48.12
C GLU A 228 -3.17 -1.75 49.61
N THR A 229 -2.92 -3.02 49.95
CA THR A 229 -2.27 -3.35 51.24
C THR A 229 -1.78 -4.80 51.24
N THR A 230 -0.49 -5.01 51.02
CA THR A 230 0.41 -5.89 51.81
C THR A 230 1.80 -5.90 51.14
N GLY A 231 2.57 -4.83 51.36
CA GLY A 231 4.03 -4.91 51.25
C GLY A 231 4.58 -5.30 52.61
N GLU A 232 4.70 -6.61 52.88
CA GLU A 232 5.48 -7.08 54.02
C GLU A 232 6.96 -7.19 53.60
N VAL A 233 7.79 -6.45 54.33
CA VAL A 233 9.26 -6.48 54.26
C VAL A 233 9.75 -7.74 54.99
N PRO A 234 10.56 -8.61 54.36
CA PRO A 234 11.12 -9.75 55.08
C PRO A 234 12.30 -9.31 55.96
N SER A 235 12.20 -9.58 57.27
CA SER A 235 13.28 -9.50 58.25
C SER A 235 13.84 -10.90 58.52
N ASP A 236 15.08 -11.17 58.10
CA ASP A 236 16.22 -11.50 58.99
C ASP A 236 17.37 -12.25 58.29
N TRP A 237 18.58 -11.75 58.60
CA TRP A 237 19.97 -12.18 58.32
C TRP A 237 20.59 -11.86 56.96
#